data_AF-A0A8T1TQG2-F1
#
_entry.id   AF-A0A8T1TQG2-F1
#
_cell.length_a   1.000
_cell.length_b   1.000
_cell.length_c   1.000
_cell.angle_alpha   90.00
_cell.angle_beta   90.00
_cell.angle_gamma   90.00
#
_symmetry.space_group_name_H-M   'P 1'
#
loop_
_entity.id
_entity.type
_entity.pdbx_description
1 polymer ?
#
loop_
_entity_poly.entity_id
_entity_poly.type
_entity_poly.pdbx_seq_one_letter_code
_entity_poly.pdbx_strand_id
1 'polypeptide(L)'
;GNGITQASIQLPHYIDMAIDNAYNISLVDVAQLNEMKAAVPVCISLLEQCPQNVTACGAGEDFCMEKLFEPMLKADRNPYDIRLPCKNDGDDTECYDISYVSKYLDAPNVREALGVDSKRVGAWQECNSKIYEAFLKTADPAKPFNSYVADLLNDDVRVLIYVGDADLVCNWHGNEAWTLALQWKGRDGFNAAPETSFITANGTNAGKVRSFNQFTFLKVFNSGHMVPKDQPAVALDMLNKFLKSQDF
;
A
#
# COMPACT_ATOMS: atom_id res chain seq x y z
N GLY A 1 -1.16 7.25 1.34
CA GLY A 1 -1.20 6.52 0.05
C GLY A 1 -0.95 5.06 0.34
N ASN A 2 -1.40 4.18 -0.55
CA ASN A 2 -1.17 2.74 -0.54
C ASN A 2 0.23 2.38 -0.01
N GLY A 3 0.32 2.00 1.27
CA GLY A 3 1.61 1.80 1.93
C GLY A 3 1.60 0.65 2.91
N ILE A 4 2.79 0.20 3.29
CA ILE A 4 3.05 -0.71 4.41
C ILE A 4 3.57 0.13 5.58
N THR A 5 2.77 0.23 6.63
CA THR A 5 3.05 1.01 7.86
C THR A 5 3.21 0.08 9.07
N GLN A 6 2.44 -1.01 9.10
CA GLN A 6 2.54 -2.04 10.13
C GLN A 6 2.32 -3.43 9.52
N ALA A 7 3.41 -4.04 9.06
CA ALA A 7 3.38 -5.34 8.40
C ALA A 7 2.68 -6.43 9.24
N SER A 8 2.89 -6.43 10.56
CA SER A 8 2.26 -7.41 11.48
C SER A 8 0.74 -7.40 11.44
N ILE A 9 0.13 -6.27 11.08
CA ILE A 9 -1.31 -6.16 10.88
C ILE A 9 -1.66 -6.27 9.40
N GLN A 10 -0.84 -5.75 8.48
CA GLN A 10 -1.23 -5.69 7.07
C GLN A 10 -1.06 -7.00 6.31
N LEU A 11 0.03 -7.74 6.51
CA LEU A 11 0.33 -8.93 5.71
C LEU A 11 -0.70 -10.07 5.89
N PRO A 12 -1.25 -10.33 7.10
CA PRO A 12 -2.33 -11.31 7.25
C PRO A 12 -3.57 -11.01 6.38
N HIS A 13 -3.83 -9.73 6.08
CA HIS A 13 -5.00 -9.29 5.31
C HIS A 13 -4.83 -9.44 3.78
N TYR A 14 -3.72 -9.97 3.27
CA TYR A 14 -3.66 -10.40 1.87
C TYR A 14 -4.73 -11.43 1.54
N ILE A 15 -5.09 -12.30 2.50
CA ILE A 15 -6.15 -13.29 2.33
C ILE A 15 -7.51 -12.64 2.03
N ASP A 16 -7.76 -11.44 2.56
CA ASP A 16 -9.05 -10.78 2.35
C ASP A 16 -9.19 -10.32 0.91
N MET A 17 -8.11 -9.97 0.21
CA MET A 17 -8.16 -9.70 -1.24
C MET A 17 -8.47 -10.95 -2.06
N ALA A 18 -8.02 -12.13 -1.60
CA ALA A 18 -8.34 -13.41 -2.22
C ALA A 18 -9.79 -13.85 -1.97
N ILE A 19 -10.38 -13.47 -0.82
CA ILE A 19 -11.75 -13.83 -0.44
C ILE A 19 -12.77 -12.83 -1.02
N ASP A 20 -12.50 -11.54 -0.86
CA ASP A 20 -13.41 -10.44 -1.15
C ASP A 20 -12.66 -9.23 -1.73
N ASN A 21 -12.75 -9.11 -3.05
CA ASN A 21 -12.41 -7.89 -3.77
C ASN A 21 -13.63 -7.38 -4.55
N ALA A 22 -13.71 -6.06 -4.69
CA ALA A 22 -14.84 -5.38 -5.33
C ALA A 22 -15.00 -5.70 -6.84
N TYR A 23 -14.07 -6.44 -7.42
CA TYR A 23 -13.95 -6.67 -8.86
C TYR A 23 -14.33 -8.09 -9.28
N ASN A 24 -14.70 -8.96 -8.33
CA ASN A 24 -15.04 -10.36 -8.58
C ASN A 24 -13.93 -11.11 -9.35
N ILE A 25 -12.67 -10.80 -9.03
CA ILE A 25 -11.49 -11.42 -9.63
C ILE A 25 -11.01 -12.54 -8.73
N SER A 26 -10.95 -13.76 -9.25
CA SER A 26 -10.33 -14.89 -8.54
C SER A 26 -8.81 -14.76 -8.62
N LEU A 27 -8.16 -14.51 -7.48
CA LEU A 27 -6.71 -14.43 -7.38
C LEU A 27 -6.05 -15.78 -7.08
N VAL A 28 -6.82 -16.72 -6.51
CA VAL A 28 -6.38 -18.07 -6.18
C VAL A 28 -7.50 -19.07 -6.44
N ASP A 29 -7.13 -20.36 -6.55
CA ASP A 29 -8.10 -21.45 -6.52
C ASP A 29 -8.49 -21.86 -5.09
N VAL A 30 -9.42 -22.82 -4.98
CA VAL A 30 -9.94 -23.30 -3.70
C VAL A 30 -8.87 -23.99 -2.84
N ALA A 31 -7.93 -24.71 -3.46
CA ALA A 31 -6.87 -25.41 -2.74
C ALA A 31 -5.89 -24.41 -2.14
N GLN A 32 -5.43 -23.46 -2.96
CA GLN A 32 -4.58 -22.35 -2.53
C GLN A 32 -5.25 -21.52 -1.43
N LEU A 33 -6.55 -21.20 -1.55
CA LEU A 33 -7.27 -20.46 -0.52
C LEU A 33 -7.32 -21.21 0.82
N ASN A 34 -7.47 -22.53 0.80
CA ASN A 34 -7.45 -23.34 2.02
C ASN A 34 -6.05 -23.36 2.67
N GLU A 35 -4.98 -23.42 1.86
CA GLU A 35 -3.61 -23.29 2.34
C GLU A 35 -3.36 -21.90 2.96
N MET A 36 -3.81 -20.83 2.30
CA MET A 36 -3.73 -19.47 2.83
C MET A 36 -4.44 -19.35 4.18
N LYS A 37 -5.67 -19.87 4.31
CA LYS A 37 -6.42 -19.88 5.59
C LYS A 37 -5.64 -20.58 6.71
N ALA A 38 -4.96 -21.68 6.40
CA ALA A 38 -4.15 -22.39 7.38
C ALA A 38 -2.85 -21.63 7.74
N ALA A 39 -2.31 -20.84 6.82
CA ALA A 39 -1.11 -20.03 7.03
C ALA A 39 -1.35 -18.75 7.84
N VAL A 40 -2.53 -18.13 7.77
CA VAL A 40 -2.86 -16.89 8.51
C VAL A 40 -2.47 -16.93 9.99
N PRO A 41 -2.89 -17.92 10.81
CA PRO A 41 -2.52 -17.93 12.23
C PRO A 41 -1.00 -18.08 12.46
N VAL A 42 -0.29 -18.77 11.56
CA VAL A 42 1.18 -18.90 11.63
C VAL A 42 1.86 -17.58 11.30
N CYS A 43 1.40 -16.91 10.23
CA CYS A 43 1.85 -15.57 9.83
C CYS A 43 1.71 -14.56 10.98
N ILE A 44 0.53 -14.51 11.62
CA ILE A 44 0.28 -13.65 12.78
C ILE A 44 1.24 -13.99 13.93
N SER A 45 1.35 -15.28 14.29
CA SER A 45 2.18 -15.73 15.41
C SER A 45 3.67 -15.40 15.23
N LEU A 46 4.18 -15.45 14.00
CA LEU A 46 5.57 -15.08 13.70
C LEU A 46 5.75 -13.55 13.79
N LEU A 47 4.83 -12.77 13.23
CA LEU A 47 4.94 -11.31 13.25
C LEU A 47 4.71 -10.69 14.63
N GLU A 48 3.96 -11.33 15.52
CA GLU A 48 3.84 -10.90 16.93
C GLU A 48 5.17 -10.94 17.69
N GLN A 49 6.12 -11.77 17.27
CA GLN A 49 7.45 -11.86 17.88
C GLN A 49 8.40 -10.77 17.36
N CYS A 50 8.05 -10.09 16.27
CA CYS A 50 8.91 -9.11 15.60
C CYS A 50 9.41 -7.99 16.53
N PRO A 51 8.59 -7.33 17.38
CA PRO A 51 9.05 -6.24 18.23
C PRO A 51 10.19 -6.63 19.20
N GLN A 52 10.34 -7.93 19.50
CA GLN A 52 11.35 -8.45 20.42
C GLN A 52 12.49 -9.20 19.72
N ASN A 53 12.35 -9.50 18.42
CA ASN A 53 13.29 -10.33 17.68
C ASN A 53 13.31 -9.98 16.17
N VAL A 54 14.34 -9.28 15.73
CA VAL A 54 14.53 -8.87 14.33
C VAL A 54 14.64 -10.07 13.38
N THR A 55 15.23 -11.19 13.82
CA THR A 55 15.27 -12.41 13.01
C THR A 55 13.87 -12.99 12.81
N ALA A 56 13.02 -12.90 13.84
CA ALA A 56 11.62 -13.30 13.72
C ALA A 56 10.80 -12.34 12.83
N CYS A 57 11.15 -11.05 12.79
CA CYS A 57 10.55 -10.10 11.84
C CYS A 57 10.74 -10.56 10.39
N GLY A 58 12.00 -10.81 9.98
CA GLY A 58 12.30 -11.24 8.62
C GLY A 58 11.65 -12.58 8.28
N ALA A 59 11.80 -13.58 9.15
CA ALA A 59 11.18 -14.89 8.92
C ALA A 59 9.65 -14.86 8.88
N GLY A 60 9.02 -13.99 9.69
CA GLY A 60 7.58 -13.78 9.68
C GLY A 60 7.12 -13.10 8.40
N GLU A 61 7.80 -12.03 7.98
CA GLU A 61 7.53 -11.34 6.72
C GLU A 61 7.65 -12.29 5.53
N ASP A 62 8.78 -13.00 5.42
CA ASP A 62 9.04 -13.97 4.35
C ASP A 62 7.92 -15.02 4.30
N PHE A 63 7.55 -15.60 5.46
CA PHE A 63 6.48 -16.59 5.54
C PHE A 63 5.14 -16.02 5.08
N CYS A 64 4.78 -14.81 5.52
CA CYS A 64 3.52 -14.18 5.13
C CYS A 64 3.49 -13.84 3.64
N MET A 65 4.59 -13.35 3.07
CA MET A 65 4.70 -13.07 1.64
C MET A 65 4.59 -14.36 0.82
N GLU A 66 5.35 -15.40 1.18
CA GLU A 66 5.35 -16.69 0.47
C GLU A 66 3.99 -17.38 0.54
N LYS A 67 3.31 -17.34 1.69
CA LYS A 67 2.06 -18.10 1.91
C LYS A 67 0.80 -17.33 1.62
N LEU A 68 0.82 -16.00 1.70
CA LEU A 68 -0.39 -15.19 1.55
C LEU A 68 -0.36 -14.28 0.33
N PHE A 69 0.81 -13.86 -0.17
CA PHE A 69 0.90 -12.96 -1.33
C PHE A 69 1.26 -13.69 -2.62
N GLU A 70 2.38 -14.40 -2.65
CA GLU A 70 2.89 -15.08 -3.84
C GLU A 70 1.89 -16.02 -4.55
N PRO A 71 0.99 -16.75 -3.85
CA PRO A 71 0.00 -17.58 -4.52
C PRO A 71 -0.92 -16.80 -5.47
N MET A 72 -1.18 -15.52 -5.16
CA MET A 72 -2.03 -14.64 -5.96
C MET A 72 -1.36 -14.15 -7.25
N LEU A 73 -0.01 -14.14 -7.30
CA LEU A 73 0.72 -13.71 -8.50
C LEU A 73 0.52 -14.67 -9.69
N LYS A 74 0.15 -15.92 -9.42
CA LYS A 74 -0.15 -16.94 -10.45
C LYS A 74 -1.43 -16.64 -11.25
N ALA A 75 -2.23 -15.66 -10.84
CA ALA A 75 -3.42 -15.23 -11.57
C ALA A 75 -3.12 -14.30 -12.76
N ASP A 76 -1.84 -14.06 -13.08
CA ASP A 76 -1.36 -13.15 -14.14
C ASP A 76 -1.97 -11.73 -14.04
N ARG A 77 -2.20 -11.29 -12.81
CA ARG A 77 -2.71 -9.94 -12.49
C ARG A 77 -1.58 -9.04 -12.00
N ASN A 78 -1.70 -7.76 -12.29
CA ASN A 78 -0.78 -6.75 -11.78
C ASN A 78 -0.97 -6.59 -10.26
N PRO A 79 0.07 -6.81 -9.43
CA PRO A 79 -0.04 -6.68 -7.98
C PRO A 79 -0.31 -5.22 -7.54
N TYR A 80 -0.07 -4.24 -8.41
CA TYR A 80 -0.43 -2.85 -8.18
C TYR A 80 -1.84 -2.50 -8.65
N ASP A 81 -2.50 -3.34 -9.45
CA ASP A 81 -3.90 -3.17 -9.84
C ASP A 81 -4.44 -4.51 -10.35
N ILE A 82 -5.21 -5.21 -9.52
CA ILE A 82 -5.68 -6.56 -9.84
C ILE A 82 -6.58 -6.63 -11.08
N ARG A 83 -7.10 -5.49 -11.56
CA ARG A 83 -7.94 -5.39 -12.76
C ARG A 83 -7.10 -5.49 -14.04
N LEU A 84 -5.81 -5.20 -13.96
CA LEU A 84 -4.90 -5.18 -15.09
C LEU A 84 -4.13 -6.51 -15.17
N PRO A 85 -3.82 -6.99 -16.39
CA PRO A 85 -2.86 -8.07 -16.55
C PRO A 85 -1.44 -7.57 -16.20
N CYS A 86 -0.59 -8.45 -15.67
CA CYS A 86 0.84 -8.20 -15.66
C CYS A 86 1.51 -9.03 -16.75
N LYS A 87 2.28 -8.38 -17.62
CA LYS A 87 3.13 -9.07 -18.59
C LYS A 87 4.50 -9.24 -17.95
N ASN A 88 4.64 -10.27 -17.12
CA ASN A 88 5.89 -10.57 -16.43
C ASN A 88 6.95 -11.08 -17.41
N ASP A 89 8.08 -10.37 -17.50
CA ASP A 89 9.38 -10.93 -17.94
C ASP A 89 10.32 -11.18 -16.73
N GLY A 90 9.77 -11.25 -15.51
CA GLY A 90 10.48 -11.68 -14.30
C GLY A 90 10.74 -10.58 -13.26
N ASP A 91 10.19 -9.38 -13.42
CA ASP A 91 10.26 -8.28 -12.46
C ASP A 91 8.87 -7.64 -12.26
N ASP A 92 8.30 -7.76 -11.06
CA ASP A 92 6.97 -7.23 -10.74
C ASP A 92 6.89 -5.70 -10.89
N THR A 93 8.03 -4.98 -10.90
CA THR A 93 8.07 -3.54 -11.21
C THR A 93 7.74 -3.24 -12.67
N GLU A 94 7.78 -4.24 -13.55
CA GLU A 94 7.51 -4.10 -14.99
C GLU A 94 6.02 -4.23 -15.37
N CYS A 95 5.11 -4.44 -14.40
CA CYS A 95 3.68 -4.53 -14.69
C CYS A 95 3.08 -3.22 -15.26
N TYR A 96 3.84 -2.12 -15.24
CA TYR A 96 3.57 -0.90 -16.00
C TYR A 96 4.72 -0.59 -16.96
N ASP A 97 4.42 -0.35 -18.24
CA ASP A 97 5.41 0.20 -19.17
C ASP A 97 5.66 1.67 -18.83
N ILE A 98 6.77 1.91 -18.14
CA ILE A 98 7.29 3.24 -17.81
C ILE A 98 8.55 3.58 -18.62
N SER A 99 8.86 2.82 -19.68
CA SER A 99 10.10 3.00 -20.45
C SER A 99 10.24 4.41 -21.03
N TYR A 100 9.11 5.10 -21.25
CA TYR A 100 9.08 6.49 -21.69
C TYR A 100 9.63 7.47 -20.64
N VAL A 101 9.47 7.19 -19.33
CA VAL A 101 10.03 8.00 -18.24
C VAL A 101 11.54 7.89 -18.25
N SER A 102 12.08 6.66 -18.29
CA SER A 102 13.53 6.43 -18.37
C SER A 102 14.14 7.10 -19.59
N LYS A 103 13.52 6.92 -20.77
CA LYS A 103 13.96 7.56 -22.02
C LYS A 103 13.98 9.08 -21.93
N TYR A 104 12.96 9.69 -21.31
CA TYR A 104 12.88 11.13 -21.15
C TYR A 104 13.96 11.64 -20.17
N LEU A 105 14.07 11.03 -18.99
CA LEU A 105 15.02 11.44 -17.96
C LEU A 105 16.48 11.20 -18.35
N ASP A 106 16.73 10.22 -19.23
CA ASP A 106 18.05 9.97 -19.80
C ASP A 106 18.39 10.78 -21.06
N ALA A 107 17.44 11.52 -21.61
CA ALA A 107 17.69 12.34 -22.79
C ALA A 107 18.80 13.39 -22.48
N PRO A 108 19.83 13.56 -23.33
CA PRO A 108 20.96 14.44 -23.04
C PRO A 108 20.56 15.87 -22.69
N ASN A 109 19.59 16.43 -23.41
CA ASN A 109 19.07 17.77 -23.16
C ASN A 109 18.33 17.88 -21.81
N VAL A 110 17.63 16.82 -21.39
CA VAL A 110 16.94 16.78 -20.08
C VAL A 110 17.97 16.68 -18.96
N ARG A 111 18.96 15.80 -19.10
CA ARG A 111 20.06 15.66 -18.13
C ARG A 111 20.87 16.95 -17.98
N GLU A 112 21.17 17.61 -19.10
CA GLU A 112 21.84 18.92 -19.09
C GLU A 112 20.98 19.98 -18.39
N ALA A 113 19.70 20.07 -18.72
CA ALA A 113 18.78 21.04 -18.11
C ALA A 113 18.59 20.83 -16.60
N LEU A 114 18.64 19.58 -16.13
CA LEU A 114 18.56 19.22 -14.70
C LEU A 114 19.92 19.28 -13.98
N GLY A 115 21.02 19.57 -14.69
CA GLY A 115 22.37 19.63 -14.11
C GLY A 115 22.93 18.27 -13.70
N VAL A 116 22.51 17.18 -14.35
CA VAL A 116 22.96 15.81 -14.04
C VAL A 116 24.37 15.59 -14.59
N ASP A 117 25.33 15.33 -13.70
CA ASP A 117 26.69 14.96 -14.08
C ASP A 117 26.76 13.51 -14.58
N SER A 118 26.52 13.32 -15.87
CA SER A 118 26.55 12.01 -16.54
C SER A 118 27.91 11.30 -16.49
N LYS A 119 28.99 11.95 -16.04
CA LYS A 119 30.26 11.27 -15.78
C LYS A 119 30.30 10.60 -14.41
N ARG A 120 29.46 11.04 -13.47
CA ARG A 120 29.41 10.55 -12.09
C ARG A 120 28.26 9.59 -11.81
N VAL A 121 27.15 9.72 -12.55
CA VAL A 121 25.96 8.88 -12.37
C VAL A 121 25.60 8.17 -13.67
N GLY A 122 25.08 6.95 -13.54
CA GLY A 122 24.67 6.11 -14.67
C GLY A 122 23.36 6.54 -15.32
N ALA A 123 22.79 5.61 -16.09
CA ALA A 123 21.43 5.72 -16.61
C ALA A 123 20.42 5.85 -15.46
N TRP A 124 19.33 6.55 -15.71
CA TRP A 124 18.23 6.64 -14.76
C TRP A 124 17.62 5.25 -14.55
N GLN A 125 17.24 4.98 -13.31
CA GLN A 125 16.55 3.77 -12.88
C GLN A 125 15.43 4.22 -11.94
N GLU A 126 14.25 3.63 -12.07
CA GLU A 126 13.14 3.94 -11.17
C GLU A 126 13.46 3.49 -9.74
N CYS A 127 13.93 2.25 -9.61
CA CYS A 127 14.25 1.60 -8.34
C CYS A 127 15.71 1.13 -8.32
N ASN A 128 16.32 1.10 -7.14
CA ASN A 128 17.67 0.58 -6.93
C ASN A 128 17.60 -0.72 -6.13
N SER A 129 17.73 -1.87 -6.79
CA SER A 129 17.65 -3.20 -6.19
C SER A 129 18.64 -3.42 -5.05
N LYS A 130 19.85 -2.83 -5.12
CA LYS A 130 20.85 -2.97 -4.04
C LYS A 130 20.41 -2.27 -2.76
N ILE A 131 19.73 -1.13 -2.87
CA ILE A 131 19.18 -0.43 -1.71
C ILE A 131 17.99 -1.21 -1.17
N TYR A 132 17.10 -1.67 -2.05
CA TYR A 132 15.97 -2.52 -1.67
C TYR A 132 16.44 -3.77 -0.88
N GLU A 133 17.40 -4.54 -1.40
CA GLU A 133 17.99 -5.69 -0.71
C GLU A 133 18.64 -5.32 0.62
N ALA A 134 19.25 -4.14 0.73
CA ALA A 134 19.85 -3.69 1.98
C ALA A 134 18.80 -3.45 3.07
N PHE A 135 17.63 -2.92 2.70
CA PHE A 135 16.49 -2.76 3.62
C PHE A 135 15.94 -4.13 4.06
N LEU A 136 15.74 -5.06 3.12
CA LEU A 136 15.29 -6.43 3.42
C LEU A 136 16.21 -7.15 4.41
N LYS A 137 17.54 -7.04 4.23
CA LYS A 137 18.54 -7.65 5.13
C LYS A 137 18.46 -7.15 6.58
N THR A 138 17.82 -6.01 6.81
CA THR A 138 17.61 -5.46 8.16
C THR A 138 16.20 -5.66 8.70
N ALA A 139 15.37 -6.43 7.96
CA ALA A 139 13.93 -6.62 8.22
C ALA A 139 13.20 -5.28 8.45
N ASP A 140 13.63 -4.23 7.74
CA ASP A 140 13.08 -2.89 7.91
C ASP A 140 11.59 -2.80 7.55
N PRO A 141 11.09 -3.43 6.47
CA PRO A 141 9.68 -3.36 6.11
C PRO A 141 8.75 -4.00 7.15
N ALA A 142 9.25 -4.98 7.92
CA ALA A 142 8.51 -5.64 8.99
C ALA A 142 8.40 -4.80 10.28
N LYS A 143 9.15 -3.70 10.42
CA LYS A 143 9.16 -2.92 11.66
C LYS A 143 7.84 -2.17 11.88
N PRO A 144 7.37 -2.04 13.14
CA PRO A 144 6.11 -1.39 13.46
C PRO A 144 6.26 0.14 13.48
N PHE A 145 6.26 0.77 12.30
CA PHE A 145 6.42 2.22 12.18
C PHE A 145 5.13 3.02 12.42
N ASN A 146 4.00 2.34 12.62
CA ASN A 146 2.72 2.96 12.98
C ASN A 146 2.78 3.74 14.30
N SER A 147 3.71 3.44 15.22
CA SER A 147 3.89 4.21 16.45
C SER A 147 4.20 5.69 16.17
N TYR A 148 4.96 5.99 15.12
CA TYR A 148 5.23 7.38 14.72
C TYR A 148 3.96 8.09 14.24
N VAL A 149 3.01 7.38 13.63
CA VAL A 149 1.70 7.94 13.27
C VAL A 149 0.90 8.28 14.53
N ALA A 150 0.97 7.41 15.55
CA ALA A 150 0.33 7.69 16.83
C ALA A 150 0.92 8.93 17.52
N ASP A 151 2.24 9.09 17.53
CA ASP A 151 2.92 10.27 18.08
C ASP A 151 2.45 11.55 17.37
N LEU A 152 2.44 11.55 16.04
CA LEU A 152 1.95 12.66 15.23
C LEU A 152 0.49 13.03 15.57
N LEU A 153 -0.39 12.04 15.69
CA LEU A 153 -1.79 12.26 16.04
C LEU A 153 -1.97 12.77 17.47
N ASN A 154 -1.13 12.31 18.41
CA ASN A 154 -1.14 12.77 19.80
C ASN A 154 -0.66 14.22 19.93
N ASP A 155 0.21 14.66 19.01
CA ASP A 155 0.68 16.04 18.85
C ASP A 155 -0.21 16.90 17.92
N ASP A 156 -1.44 16.45 17.66
CA ASP A 156 -2.46 17.14 16.87
C ASP A 156 -2.06 17.39 15.39
N VAL A 157 -1.11 16.63 14.85
CA VAL A 157 -0.78 16.64 13.42
C VAL A 157 -1.83 15.87 12.64
N ARG A 158 -2.34 16.48 11.57
CA ARG A 158 -3.33 15.85 10.67
C ARG A 158 -2.69 14.76 9.83
N VAL A 159 -3.33 13.58 9.80
CA VAL A 159 -2.89 12.42 9.04
C VAL A 159 -4.03 11.91 8.15
N LEU A 160 -3.73 11.78 6.86
CA LEU A 160 -4.60 11.15 5.86
C LEU A 160 -3.95 9.86 5.36
N ILE A 161 -4.61 8.74 5.59
CA ILE A 161 -4.30 7.45 4.96
C ILE A 161 -5.32 7.23 3.86
N TYR A 162 -4.87 7.21 2.61
CA TYR A 162 -5.70 6.91 1.45
C TYR A 162 -5.17 5.69 0.70
N VAL A 163 -6.06 4.81 0.24
CA VAL A 163 -5.70 3.52 -0.36
C VAL A 163 -6.67 3.16 -1.48
N GLY A 164 -6.14 2.84 -2.66
CA GLY A 164 -6.93 2.33 -3.78
C GLY A 164 -7.48 0.92 -3.52
N ASP A 165 -8.75 0.68 -3.86
CA ASP A 165 -9.46 -0.58 -3.62
C ASP A 165 -9.07 -1.75 -4.54
N ALA A 166 -8.29 -1.49 -5.60
CA ALA A 166 -7.78 -2.49 -6.55
C ALA A 166 -6.31 -2.87 -6.30
N ASP A 167 -5.64 -2.26 -5.33
CA ASP A 167 -4.24 -2.56 -5.01
C ASP A 167 -4.12 -3.88 -4.23
N LEU A 168 -3.20 -4.75 -4.65
CA LEU A 168 -2.93 -5.99 -3.95
C LEU A 168 -1.80 -5.83 -2.94
N VAL A 169 -0.67 -5.26 -3.36
CA VAL A 169 0.57 -5.21 -2.57
C VAL A 169 0.41 -4.37 -1.30
N CYS A 170 -0.36 -3.29 -1.35
CA CYS A 170 -0.68 -2.46 -0.19
C CYS A 170 -2.18 -2.31 -0.02
N ASN A 171 -2.88 -3.44 -0.01
CA ASN A 171 -4.34 -3.52 -0.04
C ASN A 171 -5.05 -2.70 1.03
N TRP A 172 -6.31 -2.34 0.72
CA TRP A 172 -7.14 -1.51 1.57
C TRP A 172 -7.62 -2.23 2.84
N HIS A 173 -7.77 -3.56 2.83
CA HIS A 173 -8.17 -4.35 4.00
C HIS A 173 -7.13 -4.23 5.12
N GLY A 174 -5.87 -4.50 4.80
CA GLY A 174 -4.76 -4.36 5.75
C GLY A 174 -4.58 -2.92 6.21
N ASN A 175 -4.74 -1.96 5.31
CA ASN A 175 -4.66 -0.55 5.67
C ASN A 175 -5.78 -0.10 6.61
N GLU A 176 -7.02 -0.53 6.36
CA GLU A 176 -8.12 -0.27 7.29
C GLU A 176 -7.82 -0.93 8.65
N ALA A 177 -7.40 -2.19 8.66
CA ALA A 177 -7.13 -2.94 9.87
C ALA A 177 -6.11 -2.24 10.79
N TRP A 178 -4.98 -1.76 10.27
CA TRP A 178 -3.99 -1.09 11.12
C TRP A 178 -4.47 0.29 11.59
N THR A 179 -5.27 1.01 10.78
CA THR A 179 -5.83 2.30 11.21
C THR A 179 -6.81 2.14 12.37
N LEU A 180 -7.59 1.05 12.41
CA LEU A 180 -8.51 0.71 13.51
C LEU A 180 -7.79 0.21 14.77
N ALA A 181 -6.63 -0.44 14.58
CA ALA A 181 -5.80 -0.99 15.65
C ALA A 181 -4.84 0.03 16.26
N LEU A 182 -4.60 1.17 15.59
CA LEU A 182 -3.65 2.19 16.02
C LEU A 182 -3.98 2.72 17.42
N GLN A 183 -3.00 2.68 18.34
CA GLN A 183 -3.15 3.22 19.68
C GLN A 183 -2.83 4.71 19.70
N TRP A 184 -3.84 5.57 19.85
CA TRP A 184 -3.69 7.02 19.98
C TRP A 184 -4.86 7.62 20.75
N LYS A 185 -4.75 8.87 21.20
CA LYS A 185 -5.75 9.52 22.09
C LYS A 185 -7.18 9.58 21.53
N GLY A 186 -7.35 9.52 20.21
CA GLY A 186 -8.65 9.55 19.53
C GLY A 186 -9.14 8.21 18.98
N ARG A 187 -8.49 7.09 19.33
CA ARG A 187 -8.80 5.75 18.80
C ARG A 187 -10.29 5.39 18.93
N ASP A 188 -10.85 5.53 20.13
CA ASP A 188 -12.23 5.11 20.39
C ASP A 188 -13.23 5.93 19.57
N GLY A 189 -12.96 7.22 19.40
CA GLY A 189 -13.77 8.10 18.55
C GLY A 189 -13.66 7.76 17.08
N PHE A 190 -12.46 7.42 16.59
CA PHE A 190 -12.26 6.95 15.22
C PHE A 190 -12.97 5.62 14.95
N ASN A 191 -12.90 4.68 15.90
CA ASN A 191 -13.54 3.38 15.75
C ASN A 191 -15.08 3.47 15.84
N ALA A 192 -15.61 4.45 16.58
CA ALA A 192 -17.04 4.74 16.66
C ALA A 192 -17.56 5.60 15.49
N ALA A 193 -16.68 6.29 14.75
CA ALA A 193 -17.08 7.14 13.64
C ALA A 193 -17.68 6.30 12.49
N PRO A 194 -18.80 6.74 11.89
CA PRO A 194 -19.41 6.02 10.79
C PRO A 194 -18.52 6.09 9.54
N GLU A 195 -18.57 5.03 8.73
CA GLU A 195 -18.07 5.06 7.37
C GLU A 195 -19.09 5.78 6.47
N THR A 196 -18.65 6.82 5.76
CA THR A 196 -19.49 7.60 4.84
C THR A 196 -18.94 7.53 3.41
N SER A 197 -19.76 7.90 2.42
CA SER A 197 -19.29 8.01 1.03
C SER A 197 -18.41 9.24 0.86
N PHE A 198 -17.28 9.08 0.16
CA PHE A 198 -16.45 10.21 -0.26
C PHE A 198 -17.03 10.83 -1.54
N ILE A 199 -17.63 12.02 -1.40
CA ILE A 199 -18.24 12.73 -2.52
C ILE A 199 -17.30 13.83 -2.99
N THR A 200 -16.80 13.67 -4.21
CA THR A 200 -15.92 14.67 -4.85
C THR A 200 -16.68 15.96 -5.14
N ALA A 201 -15.98 17.06 -5.40
CA ALA A 201 -16.60 18.36 -5.71
C ALA A 201 -17.58 18.34 -6.91
N ASN A 202 -17.49 17.35 -7.81
CA ASN A 202 -18.41 17.20 -8.94
C ASN A 202 -19.61 16.28 -8.65
N GLY A 203 -19.77 15.80 -7.42
CA GLY A 203 -20.87 14.92 -7.00
C GLY A 203 -20.62 13.42 -7.21
N THR A 204 -19.44 13.01 -7.68
CA THR A 204 -19.12 11.58 -7.84
C THR A 204 -18.81 10.94 -6.49
N ASN A 205 -19.46 9.82 -6.19
CA ASN A 205 -19.06 8.93 -5.11
C ASN A 205 -17.80 8.17 -5.52
N ALA A 206 -16.66 8.57 -4.96
CA ALA A 206 -15.34 8.11 -5.38
C ALA A 206 -14.64 7.26 -4.31
N GLY A 207 -15.33 6.89 -3.23
CA GLY A 207 -14.73 6.11 -2.17
C GLY A 207 -15.57 6.01 -0.92
N LYS A 208 -14.95 5.47 0.13
CA LYS A 208 -15.49 5.48 1.48
C LYS A 208 -14.50 6.09 2.44
N VAL A 209 -14.99 6.94 3.33
CA VAL A 209 -14.17 7.66 4.29
C VAL A 209 -14.63 7.39 5.71
N ARG A 210 -13.65 7.27 6.61
CA ARG A 210 -13.84 7.33 8.06
C ARG A 210 -12.91 8.41 8.58
N SER A 211 -13.47 9.36 9.32
CA SER A 211 -12.70 10.48 9.85
C SER A 211 -13.10 10.79 11.27
N PHE A 212 -12.12 11.04 12.13
CA PHE A 212 -12.33 11.53 13.48
C PHE A 212 -11.18 12.46 13.88
N ASN A 213 -11.50 13.71 14.18
CA ASN A 213 -10.53 14.76 14.47
C ASN A 213 -9.45 14.84 13.37
N GLN A 214 -8.20 14.58 13.75
CA GLN A 214 -7.01 14.74 12.90
C GLN A 214 -6.71 13.51 12.05
N PHE A 215 -7.45 12.40 12.21
CA PHE A 215 -7.18 11.15 11.52
C PHE A 215 -8.28 10.79 10.52
N THR A 216 -7.87 10.57 9.27
CA THR A 216 -8.77 10.16 8.18
C THR A 216 -8.22 8.91 7.48
N PHE A 217 -9.08 7.91 7.32
CA PHE A 217 -8.86 6.78 6.41
C PHE A 217 -9.82 6.90 5.23
N LEU A 218 -9.30 6.81 4.02
CA LEU A 218 -10.05 6.93 2.77
C LEU A 218 -9.73 5.76 1.83
N LYS A 219 -10.71 4.88 1.63
CA LYS A 219 -10.68 3.91 0.54
C LYS A 219 -11.12 4.60 -0.74
N VAL A 220 -10.26 4.63 -1.74
CA VAL A 220 -10.53 5.26 -3.05
C VAL A 220 -10.97 4.20 -4.04
N PHE A 221 -12.16 4.36 -4.60
CA PHE A 221 -12.69 3.40 -5.56
C PHE A 221 -11.97 3.45 -6.90
N ASN A 222 -12.03 2.34 -7.63
CA ASN A 222 -11.54 2.23 -9.00
C ASN A 222 -10.06 2.63 -9.16
N SER A 223 -9.24 2.37 -8.15
CA SER A 223 -7.84 2.79 -8.09
C SER A 223 -6.93 1.66 -7.59
N GLY A 224 -5.79 1.46 -8.24
CA GLY A 224 -4.74 0.58 -7.76
C GLY A 224 -3.78 1.29 -6.80
N HIS A 225 -2.53 0.84 -6.80
CA HIS A 225 -1.44 1.31 -5.94
C HIS A 225 -1.15 2.80 -6.13
N MET A 226 -1.17 3.26 -7.39
CA MET A 226 -0.95 4.65 -7.76
C MET A 226 -2.29 5.37 -7.95
N VAL A 227 -3.00 5.67 -6.85
CA VAL A 227 -4.29 6.38 -6.90
C VAL A 227 -4.29 7.62 -7.81
N PRO A 228 -3.27 8.51 -7.81
CA PRO A 228 -3.24 9.66 -8.71
C PRO A 228 -3.10 9.31 -10.21
N LYS A 229 -2.53 8.14 -10.53
CA LYS A 229 -2.46 7.64 -11.91
C LYS A 229 -3.83 7.17 -12.39
N ASP A 230 -4.56 6.43 -11.54
CA ASP A 230 -5.80 5.77 -11.95
C ASP A 230 -7.03 6.69 -11.82
N GLN A 231 -7.04 7.57 -10.82
CA GLN A 231 -8.10 8.54 -10.56
C GLN A 231 -7.53 9.95 -10.30
N PRO A 232 -6.90 10.61 -11.29
CA PRO A 232 -6.20 11.89 -11.10
C PRO A 232 -7.11 13.01 -10.58
N ALA A 233 -8.35 13.10 -11.08
CA ALA A 233 -9.30 14.11 -10.64
C ALA A 233 -9.75 13.88 -9.17
N VAL A 234 -10.00 12.62 -8.79
CA VAL A 234 -10.37 12.24 -7.43
C VAL A 234 -9.19 12.49 -6.48
N ALA A 235 -7.98 12.12 -6.87
CA ALA A 235 -6.77 12.34 -6.08
C ALA A 235 -6.51 13.83 -5.85
N LEU A 236 -6.72 14.67 -6.86
CA LEU A 236 -6.58 16.12 -6.74
C LEU A 236 -7.65 16.72 -5.82
N ASP A 237 -8.90 16.27 -5.90
CA ASP A 237 -9.98 16.71 -5.00
C ASP A 237 -9.70 16.31 -3.55
N MET A 238 -9.35 15.04 -3.32
CA MET A 238 -8.91 14.50 -2.03
C MET A 238 -7.76 15.33 -1.44
N LEU A 239 -6.71 15.60 -2.21
CA LEU A 239 -5.56 16.37 -1.75
C LEU A 239 -5.94 17.83 -1.44
N ASN A 240 -6.76 18.46 -2.29
CA ASN A 240 -7.25 19.82 -2.04
C ASN A 240 -8.07 19.91 -0.76
N LYS A 241 -8.99 18.96 -0.53
CA LYS A 241 -9.78 18.87 0.70
C LYS A 241 -8.89 18.73 1.92
N PHE A 242 -7.91 17.82 1.84
CA PHE A 242 -6.93 17.63 2.91
C PHE A 242 -6.16 18.93 3.20
N LEU A 243 -5.51 19.53 2.21
CA LEU A 243 -4.66 20.71 2.39
C LEU A 243 -5.44 21.95 2.84
N LYS A 244 -6.71 22.07 2.46
CA LYS A 244 -7.58 23.19 2.83
C LYS A 244 -8.40 22.94 4.09
N SER A 245 -8.18 21.81 4.77
CA SER A 245 -8.94 21.40 5.96
C SER A 245 -10.46 21.37 5.70
N GLN A 246 -10.86 20.87 4.54
CA GLN A 246 -12.27 20.66 4.19
C GLN A 246 -12.68 19.24 4.56
N ASP A 247 -13.98 19.05 4.77
CA ASP A 247 -14.55 17.74 5.00
C ASP A 247 -14.42 16.86 3.75
N PHE A 248 -14.21 15.56 3.99
CA PHE A 248 -14.13 14.54 2.96
C PHE A 248 -15.50 14.13 2.47
#